data_AF-A0A7R9JJQ5-F1
#
_entry.id   AF-A0A7R9JJQ5-F1
#
_cell.length_a   1.000
_cell.length_b   1.000
_cell.length_c   1.000
_cell.angle_alpha   90.00
_cell.angle_beta   90.00
_cell.angle_gamma   90.00
#
_symmetry.space_group_name_H-M   'P 1'
#
loop_
_entity.id
_entity.type
_entity.pdbx_description
1 polymer ?
#
loop_
_entity_poly.entity_id
_entity_poly.type
_entity_poly.pdbx_seq_one_letter_code
_entity_poly.pdbx_strand_id
1 'polypeptide(L)'
;MAVLQNMTTATILVVALLSHVTVAHVYSQCELANDLKNRGMPGTIPDWVCLIFAESSYNTAAEGHLNSDGSVDYGLFQPTTESKVAALSVGS
;
A
#
# COMPACT_ATOMS: atom_id res chain seq x y z
N MET A 1 38.16 -12.48 12.26
CA MET A 1 36.89 -12.22 12.98
C MET A 1 36.47 -10.76 12.87
N ALA A 2 37.34 -9.76 13.09
CA ALA A 2 37.00 -8.34 12.93
C ALA A 2 36.60 -7.93 11.49
N VAL A 3 37.27 -8.43 10.45
CA VAL A 3 36.91 -8.14 9.04
C VAL A 3 35.51 -8.65 8.69
N LEU A 4 35.16 -9.85 9.18
CA LEU A 4 33.84 -10.44 8.98
C LEU A 4 32.75 -9.64 9.72
N GLN A 5 33.03 -9.22 10.95
CA GLN A 5 32.13 -8.38 11.75
C GLN A 5 31.92 -6.99 11.15
N ASN A 6 32.96 -6.37 10.59
CA ASN A 6 32.86 -5.09 9.88
C ASN A 6 32.03 -5.24 8.60
N MET A 7 32.24 -6.33 7.85
CA MET A 7 31.47 -6.64 6.65
C MET A 7 29.99 -6.86 6.97
N THR A 8 29.66 -7.65 8.00
CA THR A 8 28.27 -7.88 8.41
C THR A 8 27.60 -6.59 8.91
N THR A 9 28.34 -5.74 9.64
CA THR A 9 27.83 -4.45 10.13
C THR A 9 27.53 -3.50 8.96
N ALA A 10 28.44 -3.43 7.97
CA ALA A 10 28.24 -2.63 6.77
C ALA A 10 27.00 -3.10 5.98
N THR A 11 26.80 -4.42 5.83
CA THR A 11 25.62 -4.97 5.16
C THR A 11 24.32 -4.63 5.88
N ILE A 12 24.27 -4.77 7.21
CA ILE A 12 23.06 -4.44 8.00
C ILE A 12 22.71 -2.96 7.85
N LEU A 13 23.71 -2.07 7.92
CA LEU A 13 23.50 -0.62 7.74
C LEU A 13 22.97 -0.30 6.34
N VAL A 14 23.51 -0.92 5.29
CA VAL A 14 23.00 -0.74 3.92
C VAL A 14 21.56 -1.22 3.80
N VAL A 15 21.19 -2.38 4.35
CA VAL A 15 19.81 -2.88 4.31
C VAL A 15 18.86 -1.96 5.08
N ALA A 16 19.26 -1.48 6.26
CA ALA A 16 18.43 -0.56 7.06
C ALA A 16 18.23 0.81 6.37
N LEU A 17 19.21 1.28 5.60
CA LEU A 17 19.07 2.51 4.81
C LEU A 17 18.19 2.33 3.57
N LEU A 18 18.07 1.11 3.06
CA LEU A 18 17.28 0.79 1.86
C LEU A 18 15.84 0.34 2.18
N SER A 19 15.53 -0.01 3.44
CA SER A 19 14.17 -0.40 3.83
C SER A 19 13.24 0.81 3.83
N HIS A 20 12.19 0.76 3.02
CA HIS A 20 11.09 1.72 3.10
C HIS A 20 10.14 1.32 4.22
N VAL A 21 9.94 2.21 5.19
CA VAL A 21 8.89 2.05 6.20
C VAL A 21 7.59 2.53 5.57
N THR A 22 6.67 1.61 5.28
CA THR A 22 5.30 1.97 4.92
C THR A 22 4.45 1.95 6.19
N VAL A 23 3.73 3.04 6.44
CA VAL A 23 2.83 3.16 7.60
C VAL A 23 1.41 2.90 7.12
N ALA A 24 0.70 2.01 7.80
CA ALA A 24 -0.72 1.80 7.57
C ALA A 24 -1.49 3.09 7.87
N HIS A 25 -2.39 3.48 6.98
CA HIS A 25 -3.13 4.73 7.04
C HIS A 25 -4.60 4.49 6.74
N VAL A 26 -5.50 5.15 7.48
CA VAL A 26 -6.93 5.14 7.17
C VAL A 26 -7.32 6.56 6.78
N TYR A 27 -7.67 6.73 5.52
CA TYR A 27 -8.06 8.02 4.99
C TYR A 27 -9.39 8.49 5.56
N SER A 28 -9.53 9.80 5.76
CA SER A 28 -10.86 10.42 5.77
C SER A 28 -11.37 10.62 4.33
N GLN A 29 -12.70 10.74 4.17
CA GLN A 29 -13.32 10.87 2.84
C GLN A 29 -12.77 12.06 2.03
N CYS A 30 -12.67 13.24 2.64
CA CYS A 30 -12.18 14.45 1.97
C CYS A 30 -10.69 14.41 1.68
N GLU A 31 -9.91 13.81 2.58
CA GLU A 31 -8.47 13.60 2.39
C GLU A 31 -8.22 12.71 1.17
N LEU A 32 -8.93 11.58 1.08
CA LEU A 32 -8.87 10.70 -0.08
C LEU A 32 -9.28 11.41 -1.37
N ALA A 33 -10.39 12.16 -1.35
CA ALA A 33 -10.86 12.90 -2.51
C ALA A 33 -9.82 13.94 -3.00
N ASN A 34 -9.16 14.63 -2.08
CA ASN A 34 -8.10 15.58 -2.39
C ASN A 34 -6.86 14.87 -2.96
N ASP A 35 -6.42 13.77 -2.35
CA ASP A 35 -5.28 12.99 -2.82
C ASP A 35 -5.50 12.45 -4.24
N LEU A 36 -6.66 11.86 -4.51
CA LEU A 36 -7.03 11.35 -5.83
C LEU A 36 -7.03 12.48 -6.89
N LYS A 37 -7.58 13.65 -6.54
CA LYS A 37 -7.58 14.81 -7.42
C LYS A 37 -6.17 15.32 -7.70
N ASN A 38 -5.34 15.43 -6.66
CA ASN A 38 -3.96 15.93 -6.77
C ASN A 38 -3.07 14.99 -7.60
N ARG A 39 -3.36 13.68 -7.56
CA ARG A 39 -2.68 12.66 -8.37
C ARG A 39 -3.21 12.55 -9.80
N GLY A 40 -4.23 13.33 -10.17
CA GLY A 40 -4.80 13.34 -11.51
C GLY A 40 -5.54 12.05 -11.86
N MET A 41 -6.21 11.43 -10.88
CA MET A 41 -6.94 10.19 -11.09
C MET A 41 -7.98 10.35 -12.23
N PRO A 42 -7.96 9.49 -13.26
CA PRO A 42 -8.93 9.58 -14.36
C PRO A 42 -10.33 9.19 -13.89
N GLY A 43 -11.36 9.70 -14.58
CA GLY A 43 -12.76 9.45 -14.21
C GLY A 43 -13.30 10.45 -13.19
N THR A 44 -14.37 10.09 -12.48
CA THR A 44 -14.98 10.99 -11.48
C THR A 44 -14.47 10.65 -10.08
N ILE A 45 -14.04 11.68 -9.34
CA ILE A 45 -13.54 11.51 -7.96
C ILE A 45 -14.60 10.90 -7.03
N PRO A 46 -15.89 11.28 -7.09
CA PRO A 46 -16.91 10.65 -6.26
C PRO A 46 -17.05 9.14 -6.48
N ASP A 47 -16.90 8.65 -7.71
CA ASP A 47 -16.97 7.21 -8.00
C ASP A 47 -15.82 6.47 -7.31
N TRP A 48 -14.60 7.01 -7.38
CA TRP A 48 -13.44 6.44 -6.69
C TRP A 48 -13.59 6.44 -5.17
N VAL A 49 -14.09 7.54 -4.60
CA VAL A 49 -14.34 7.64 -3.16
C VAL A 49 -15.38 6.61 -2.72
N CYS A 50 -16.41 6.37 -3.52
CA CYS A 50 -17.42 5.34 -3.26
C CYS A 50 -16.83 3.92 -3.34
N LEU A 51 -16.09 3.65 -4.42
CA LEU A 51 -15.42 2.37 -4.64
C LEU A 51 -14.51 2.01 -3.47
N ILE A 52 -13.56 2.89 -3.13
CA ILE A 52 -12.58 2.63 -2.08
C ILE A 52 -13.25 2.44 -0.70
N PHE A 53 -14.36 3.13 -0.43
CA PHE A 53 -15.12 2.90 0.79
C PHE A 53 -15.67 1.47 0.86
N ALA A 54 -16.29 1.01 -0.23
CA ALA A 54 -16.87 -0.31 -0.32
C ALA A 54 -15.82 -1.41 -0.23
N GLU A 55 -14.64 -1.19 -0.83
CA GLU A 55 -13.57 -2.19 -0.88
C GLU A 55 -12.79 -2.30 0.44
N SER A 56 -12.41 -1.17 1.04
CA SER A 56 -11.43 -1.17 2.14
C SER A 56 -11.81 -0.30 3.33
N SER A 57 -12.98 0.35 3.31
CA SER A 57 -13.33 1.38 4.30
C SER A 57 -12.21 2.43 4.46
N TYR A 58 -11.58 2.82 3.35
CA TYR A 58 -10.48 3.79 3.30
C TYR A 58 -9.15 3.35 3.94
N ASN A 59 -9.01 2.08 4.33
CA ASN A 59 -7.84 1.57 5.02
C ASN A 59 -6.78 1.04 4.04
N THR A 60 -5.58 1.64 4.02
CA THR A 60 -4.48 1.21 3.15
C THR A 60 -3.87 -0.14 3.53
N ALA A 61 -4.18 -0.64 4.73
CA ALA A 61 -3.79 -1.96 5.23
C ALA A 61 -4.97 -2.94 5.31
N ALA A 62 -6.06 -2.70 4.58
CA ALA A 62 -7.17 -3.65 4.52
C ALA A 62 -6.73 -5.00 3.95
N GLU A 63 -7.13 -6.09 4.60
CA GLU A 63 -6.97 -7.45 4.09
C GLU A 63 -8.35 -8.00 3.72
N GLY A 64 -8.48 -8.43 2.48
CA GLY A 64 -9.68 -9.05 1.95
C GLY A 64 -9.88 -10.46 2.51
N HIS A 65 -11.03 -11.04 2.20
CA HIS A 65 -11.30 -12.44 2.52
C HIS A 65 -10.56 -13.38 1.55
N LEU A 66 -10.42 -14.65 1.93
CA LEU A 66 -9.86 -15.66 1.04
C LEU A 66 -10.81 -15.86 -0.16
N ASN A 67 -10.30 -15.68 -1.36
CA ASN A 67 -11.00 -15.96 -2.59
C ASN A 67 -11.14 -17.47 -2.82
N SER A 68 -12.03 -17.88 -3.71
CA SER A 68 -12.29 -19.30 -4.00
C SER A 68 -11.08 -20.05 -4.58
N ASP A 69 -10.13 -19.32 -5.17
CA ASP A 69 -8.86 -19.82 -5.70
C ASP A 69 -7.71 -19.77 -4.68
N GLY A 70 -7.98 -19.29 -3.46
CA GLY A 70 -6.99 -19.15 -2.38
C GLY A 70 -6.19 -17.85 -2.43
N SER A 71 -6.46 -16.94 -3.37
CA SER A 71 -5.88 -15.60 -3.37
C SER A 71 -6.48 -14.71 -2.26
N VAL A 72 -5.78 -13.63 -1.91
CA VAL A 72 -6.25 -12.62 -0.95
C VAL A 72 -6.08 -11.24 -1.58
N ASP A 73 -7.02 -10.35 -1.34
CA ASP A 73 -6.99 -8.98 -1.83
C ASP A 73 -6.41 -8.04 -0.78
N TYR A 74 -5.61 -7.05 -1.19
CA TYR A 74 -4.86 -6.22 -0.24
C TYR A 74 -4.94 -4.73 -0.52
N GLY A 75 -5.08 -3.95 0.56
CA GLY A 75 -4.94 -2.51 0.57
C GLY A 75 -6.13 -1.74 0.02
N LEU A 76 -5.90 -0.47 -0.33
CA LEU A 76 -6.94 0.53 -0.53
C LEU A 76 -7.95 0.19 -1.64
N PHE A 77 -7.47 -0.44 -2.71
CA PHE A 77 -8.27 -0.79 -3.89
C PHE A 77 -8.61 -2.29 -3.98
N GLN A 78 -8.18 -3.10 -3.00
CA GLN A 78 -8.33 -4.56 -3.00
C GLN A 78 -7.92 -5.27 -4.31
N PRO A 79 -6.75 -5.00 -4.92
CA PRO A 79 -6.22 -5.86 -5.98
C PRO A 79 -5.92 -7.27 -5.44
N THR A 80 -6.27 -8.29 -6.22
CA THR A 80 -5.95 -9.68 -5.90
C THR A 80 -4.45 -9.94 -6.05
N THR A 81 -3.90 -10.92 -5.32
CA THR A 81 -2.48 -11.32 -5.46
C THR A 81 -2.07 -11.77 -6.86
N GLU A 82 -3.03 -12.17 -7.70
CA GLU A 82 -2.82 -12.54 -9.11
C GLU A 82 -2.92 -11.32 -10.06
N SER A 83 -3.36 -10.17 -9.58
CA SER A 83 -3.58 -8.96 -10.37
C SER A 83 -2.31 -8.09 -10.45
N LYS A 84 -1.83 -7.81 -11.66
CA LYS A 84 -0.69 -6.90 -11.94
C LYS A 84 -1.03 -5.41 -11.78
N VAL A 85 -1.87 -5.04 -10.82
CA VAL A 85 -2.08 -3.63 -10.45
C VAL A 85 -1.26 -3.42 -9.18
N ALA A 86 -0.20 -2.63 -9.29
CA ALA A 86 0.64 -2.30 -8.15
C ALA A 86 -0.25 -1.87 -6.98
N ALA A 87 -0.14 -2.58 -5.85
CA ALA A 87 -0.67 -2.11 -4.59
C ALA A 87 -0.21 -0.66 -4.44
N LEU A 88 -1.15 0.28 -4.55
CA LEU A 88 -0.85 1.68 -4.31
C LEU A 88 -0.61 1.74 -2.80
N SER A 89 0.61 1.45 -2.37
CA SER A 89 1.13 1.90 -1.09
C SER A 89 1.12 3.42 -1.21
N VAL A 90 0.01 4.03 -0.79
CA VAL A 90 -0.01 5.47 -0.59
C VAL A 90 0.74 5.73 0.71
N GLY A 91 2.05 5.51 0.65
CA GLY A 91 3.01 6.03 1.60
C GLY A 91 3.12 7.53 1.36
N SER A 92 2.98 8.30 2.43
CA SER A 92 3.65 9.59 2.52
C SER A 92 5.15 9.39 2.59
#